data_AF-A0A235F3Z7-F1
#
_entry.id   AF-A0A235F3Z7-F1
#
_cell.length_a   1.000
_cell.length_b   1.000
_cell.length_c   1.000
_cell.angle_alpha   90.00
_cell.angle_beta   90.00
_cell.angle_gamma   90.00
#
_symmetry.space_group_name_H-M   'P 1'
#
loop_
_entity.id
_entity.type
_entity.pdbx_description
1 polymer ?
#
loop_
_entity_poly.entity_id
_entity_poly.type
_entity_poly.pdbx_seq_one_letter_code
_entity_poly.pdbx_strand_id
1 'polypeptide(L)'
;MLTTTIDDVGYTALDEATKHAEVDVVYAKSFYAGAANASGPLSGEFIGIIAGPSPDEIRSGLDAIENTIENVAFFESLNESGTHALYAHVVPRTGSFLSETAGISIGEPLAYLIAPPLEAVYGIDAALKAADVRLVKFFGPPSETNFGGGLLTGSQSACRAAADAFKDAIEEIAKRPVR
;
A
#
# COMPACT_ATOMS: atom_id res chain seq x y z
N MET A 1 15.67 2.80 -10.47
CA MET A 1 14.79 3.79 -9.82
C MET A 1 13.51 3.90 -10.63
N LEU A 2 12.43 4.32 -10.00
CA LEU A 2 11.14 4.53 -10.65
C LEU A 2 10.37 5.69 -10.01
N THR A 3 9.39 6.21 -10.76
CA THR A 3 8.29 7.01 -10.22
C THR A 3 6.96 6.37 -10.61
N THR A 4 5.92 6.58 -9.81
CA THR A 4 4.55 6.11 -10.11
C THR A 4 3.51 7.14 -9.68
N THR A 5 2.30 7.05 -10.23
CA THR A 5 1.16 7.90 -9.90
C THR A 5 0.32 7.37 -8.73
N ILE A 6 0.69 6.22 -8.16
CA ILE A 6 0.02 5.65 -6.98
C ILE A 6 1.09 5.15 -6.01
N ASP A 7 1.27 5.83 -4.89
CA ASP A 7 2.38 5.58 -3.96
C ASP A 7 2.32 4.22 -3.24
N ASP A 8 1.19 3.84 -2.63
CA ASP A 8 1.06 2.55 -1.93
C ASP A 8 1.20 1.32 -2.84
N VAL A 9 0.83 1.47 -4.13
CA VAL A 9 1.14 0.49 -5.17
C VAL A 9 2.65 0.44 -5.42
N GLY A 10 3.31 1.60 -5.45
CA GLY A 10 4.78 1.71 -5.53
C GLY A 10 5.50 1.06 -4.36
N TYR A 11 5.08 1.30 -3.12
CA TYR A 11 5.66 0.65 -1.93
C TYR A 11 5.48 -0.86 -1.95
N THR A 12 4.31 -1.35 -2.35
CA THR A 12 4.04 -2.80 -2.50
C THR A 12 4.90 -3.42 -3.61
N ALA A 13 5.05 -2.73 -4.74
CA ALA A 13 5.90 -3.18 -5.84
C ALA A 13 7.38 -3.23 -5.46
N LEU A 14 7.87 -2.27 -4.67
CA LEU A 14 9.22 -2.30 -4.13
C LEU A 14 9.45 -3.52 -3.22
N ASP A 15 8.47 -3.88 -2.38
CA ASP A 15 8.57 -5.08 -1.54
C ASP A 15 8.57 -6.37 -2.37
N GLU A 16 7.75 -6.45 -3.42
CA GLU A 16 7.80 -7.55 -4.39
C GLU A 16 9.19 -7.67 -5.01
N ALA A 17 9.84 -6.57 -5.38
CA ALA A 17 11.20 -6.59 -5.93
C ALA A 17 12.19 -7.35 -5.04
N THR A 18 12.13 -7.11 -3.72
CA THR A 18 13.01 -7.76 -2.73
C THR A 18 12.79 -9.27 -2.58
N LYS A 19 11.70 -9.80 -3.16
CA LYS A 19 11.40 -11.25 -3.18
C LYS A 19 11.87 -11.94 -4.46
N HIS A 20 11.97 -11.20 -5.55
CA HIS A 20 12.25 -11.73 -6.89
C HIS A 20 13.68 -11.45 -7.37
N ALA A 21 14.42 -10.57 -6.68
CA ALA A 21 15.80 -10.23 -6.98
C ALA A 21 16.61 -9.95 -5.70
N GLU A 22 17.93 -10.06 -5.79
CA GLU A 22 18.87 -9.66 -4.73
C GLU A 22 19.00 -8.14 -4.71
N VAL A 23 17.93 -7.46 -4.28
CA VAL A 23 17.84 -6.01 -4.22
C VAL A 23 17.29 -5.52 -2.89
N ASP A 24 17.80 -4.38 -2.45
CA ASP A 24 17.34 -3.64 -1.29
C ASP A 24 16.68 -2.33 -1.70
N VAL A 25 15.63 -1.95 -0.99
CA VAL A 25 15.01 -0.63 -1.14
C VAL A 25 15.80 0.38 -0.34
N VAL A 26 16.53 1.27 -1.02
CA VAL A 26 17.39 2.27 -0.37
C VAL A 26 16.73 3.64 -0.24
N TYR A 27 15.62 3.86 -0.96
CA TYR A 27 14.82 5.07 -0.84
C TYR A 27 13.40 4.83 -1.33
N ALA A 28 12.40 5.31 -0.57
CA ALA A 28 11.00 5.26 -0.94
C ALA A 28 10.29 6.45 -0.29
N LYS A 29 9.68 7.32 -1.12
CA LYS A 29 9.02 8.55 -0.64
C LYS A 29 7.84 8.92 -1.51
N SER A 30 6.73 9.25 -0.85
CA SER A 30 5.57 9.90 -1.45
C SER A 30 5.79 11.40 -1.61
N PHE A 31 5.05 12.00 -2.54
CA PHE A 31 5.09 13.44 -2.83
C PHE A 31 3.84 14.14 -2.31
N TYR A 32 4.03 15.39 -1.90
CA TYR A 32 2.95 16.19 -1.33
C TYR A 32 1.81 16.42 -2.33
N ALA A 33 0.58 16.26 -1.84
CA ALA A 33 -0.68 16.46 -2.53
C ALA A 33 -1.01 15.49 -3.69
N GLY A 34 -0.26 14.39 -3.83
CA GLY A 34 -0.60 13.31 -4.77
C GLY A 34 -0.46 13.68 -6.25
N ALA A 35 -0.75 12.72 -7.13
CA ALA A 35 -0.41 12.77 -8.55
C ALA A 35 -1.24 13.82 -9.31
N ALA A 36 -2.42 14.16 -8.79
CA ALA A 36 -3.25 15.25 -9.30
C ALA A 36 -2.59 16.64 -9.17
N ASN A 37 -1.55 16.76 -8.32
CA ASN A 37 -0.80 17.99 -8.08
C ASN A 37 0.69 17.85 -8.44
N ALA A 38 1.03 16.93 -9.34
CA ALA A 38 2.39 16.66 -9.76
C ALA A 38 3.07 17.88 -10.41
N SER A 39 4.35 18.13 -10.07
CA SER A 39 5.14 19.25 -10.61
C SER A 39 5.55 19.08 -12.08
N GLY A 40 5.44 17.88 -12.64
CA GLY A 40 5.83 17.57 -14.01
C GLY A 40 5.30 16.21 -14.46
N PRO A 41 5.36 15.92 -15.78
CA PRO A 41 4.70 14.76 -16.39
C PRO A 41 5.27 13.40 -15.94
N LEU A 42 6.48 13.37 -15.39
CA LEU A 42 7.15 12.16 -14.91
C LEU A 42 7.24 12.09 -13.38
N SER A 43 6.69 13.09 -12.67
CA SER A 43 6.77 13.13 -11.21
C SER A 43 5.87 12.06 -10.60
N GLY A 44 4.61 11.95 -11.04
CA GLY A 44 3.63 11.15 -10.33
C GLY A 44 3.47 11.64 -8.89
N GLU A 45 3.40 10.70 -7.94
CA GLU A 45 3.33 10.99 -6.50
C GLU A 45 4.29 10.17 -5.64
N PHE A 46 5.20 9.43 -6.26
CA PHE A 46 6.11 8.55 -5.54
C PHE A 46 7.43 8.39 -6.27
N ILE A 47 8.51 8.22 -5.51
CA ILE A 47 9.82 7.79 -6.02
C ILE A 47 10.37 6.62 -5.20
N GLY A 48 10.83 5.60 -5.92
CA GLY A 48 11.48 4.41 -5.38
C GLY A 48 12.88 4.20 -5.96
N ILE A 49 13.82 3.82 -5.11
CA ILE A 49 15.19 3.47 -5.50
C ILE A 49 15.54 2.12 -4.87
N ILE A 50 15.86 1.16 -5.75
CA ILE A 50 16.45 -0.12 -5.37
C ILE A 50 17.94 -0.13 -5.66
N ALA A 51 18.71 -0.85 -4.85
CA ALA A 51 20.13 -1.13 -5.03
C ALA A 51 20.35 -2.65 -5.00
N GLY A 52 21.37 -3.13 -5.70
CA GLY A 52 21.68 -4.55 -5.83
C GLY A 52 23.12 -4.74 -6.32
N PRO A 53 23.65 -5.97 -6.29
CA PRO A 53 25.06 -6.24 -6.55
C PRO A 53 25.44 -6.15 -8.03
N SER A 54 24.46 -6.21 -8.94
CA SER A 54 24.70 -6.17 -10.38
C SER A 54 23.56 -5.49 -11.15
N PRO A 55 23.82 -5.01 -12.39
CA PRO A 55 22.76 -4.49 -13.26
C PRO A 55 21.67 -5.51 -13.58
N ASP A 56 21.98 -6.81 -13.60
CA ASP A 56 21.01 -7.86 -13.91
C ASP A 56 20.03 -8.07 -12.75
N GLU A 57 20.49 -8.01 -11.50
CA GLU A 57 19.61 -8.02 -10.32
C GLU A 57 18.71 -6.77 -10.28
N ILE A 58 19.26 -5.61 -10.64
CA ILE A 58 18.45 -4.38 -10.75
C ILE A 58 17.37 -4.53 -11.83
N ARG A 59 17.67 -5.12 -12.99
CA ARG A 59 16.67 -5.37 -14.04
C ARG A 59 15.58 -6.32 -13.57
N SER A 60 15.97 -7.45 -12.97
CA SER A 60 15.01 -8.41 -12.39
C SER A 60 14.09 -7.74 -11.36
N GLY A 61 14.65 -6.90 -10.49
CA GLY A 61 13.87 -6.12 -9.53
C GLY A 61 12.91 -5.13 -10.19
N LEU A 62 13.33 -4.44 -11.27
CA LEU A 62 12.47 -3.53 -12.02
C LEU A 62 11.35 -4.26 -12.77
N ASP A 63 11.62 -5.43 -13.35
CA ASP A 63 10.61 -6.25 -14.01
C ASP A 63 9.53 -6.71 -13.00
N ALA A 64 9.94 -7.10 -11.79
CA ALA A 64 9.00 -7.44 -10.71
C ALA A 64 8.16 -6.24 -10.25
N ILE A 65 8.77 -5.05 -10.21
CA ILE A 65 8.09 -3.80 -9.87
C ILE A 65 7.03 -3.47 -10.94
N GLU A 66 7.41 -3.49 -12.21
CA GLU A 66 6.52 -3.20 -13.35
C GLU A 66 5.32 -4.15 -13.35
N ASN A 67 5.58 -5.46 -13.24
CA ASN A 67 4.50 -6.44 -13.17
C ASN A 67 3.55 -6.21 -11.98
N THR A 68 4.08 -5.79 -10.82
CA THR A 68 3.25 -5.54 -9.64
C THR A 68 2.34 -4.32 -9.83
N ILE A 69 2.89 -3.25 -10.39
CA ILE A 69 2.16 -2.01 -10.69
C ILE A 69 1.07 -2.26 -11.73
N GLU A 70 1.35 -3.05 -12.76
CA GLU A 70 0.41 -3.26 -13.86
C GLU A 70 -0.67 -4.30 -13.55
N ASN A 71 -0.34 -5.36 -12.79
CA ASN A 71 -1.17 -6.57 -12.75
C ASN A 71 -1.59 -7.03 -11.35
N VAL A 72 -0.99 -6.51 -10.27
CA VAL A 72 -1.14 -7.11 -8.93
C VAL A 72 -1.78 -6.16 -7.93
N ALA A 73 -1.32 -4.91 -7.85
CA ALA A 73 -1.73 -3.96 -6.83
C ALA A 73 -2.46 -2.78 -7.47
N PHE A 74 -3.67 -2.49 -6.99
CA PHE A 74 -4.50 -1.40 -7.48
C PHE A 74 -5.34 -0.81 -6.35
N PHE A 75 -5.63 0.49 -6.45
CA PHE A 75 -6.71 1.10 -5.67
C PHE A 75 -8.05 0.72 -6.28
N GLU A 76 -9.04 0.54 -5.41
CA GLU A 76 -10.41 0.22 -5.79
C GLU A 76 -11.26 1.49 -5.70
N SER A 77 -11.96 1.82 -6.80
CA SER A 77 -12.87 2.95 -6.82
C SER A 77 -14.19 2.62 -6.12
N LEU A 78 -14.65 3.54 -5.28
CA LEU A 78 -15.92 3.49 -4.56
C LEU A 78 -17.05 4.24 -5.32
N ASN A 79 -16.71 4.92 -6.40
CA ASN A 79 -17.67 5.63 -7.25
C ASN A 79 -17.34 5.48 -8.74
N GLU A 80 -18.32 5.77 -9.61
CA GLU A 80 -18.14 5.68 -11.06
C GLU A 80 -17.09 6.66 -11.59
N SER A 81 -16.90 7.80 -10.91
CA SER A 81 -15.97 8.85 -11.34
C SER A 81 -14.51 8.59 -10.99
N GLY A 82 -14.18 7.56 -10.20
CA GLY A 82 -12.80 7.28 -9.80
C GLY A 82 -12.22 8.28 -8.79
N THR A 83 -13.06 9.11 -8.16
CA THR A 83 -12.60 10.22 -7.29
C THR A 83 -12.59 9.89 -5.81
N HIS A 84 -13.20 8.75 -5.44
CA HIS A 84 -13.16 8.21 -4.10
C HIS A 84 -12.66 6.77 -4.21
N ALA A 85 -11.47 6.50 -3.66
CA ALA A 85 -10.83 5.20 -3.79
C ALA A 85 -10.19 4.79 -2.46
N LEU A 86 -9.99 3.49 -2.31
CA LEU A 86 -9.27 2.89 -1.19
C LEU A 86 -8.27 1.84 -1.70
N TYR A 87 -7.35 1.46 -0.84
CA TYR A 87 -6.42 0.36 -1.05
C TYR A 87 -6.60 -0.65 0.07
N ALA A 88 -7.05 -1.86 -0.26
CA ALA A 88 -7.27 -2.96 0.68
C ALA A 88 -6.49 -4.19 0.20
N HIS A 89 -5.16 -4.08 0.16
CA HIS A 89 -4.32 -5.10 -0.43
C HIS A 89 -3.79 -6.08 0.62
N VAL A 90 -3.89 -7.38 0.32
CA VAL A 90 -3.31 -8.43 1.18
C VAL A 90 -1.98 -8.86 0.57
N VAL A 91 -0.89 -8.58 1.27
CA VAL A 91 0.44 -9.12 0.97
C VAL A 91 0.54 -10.50 1.62
N PRO A 92 0.49 -11.62 0.86
CA PRO A 92 0.45 -12.96 1.45
C PRO A 92 1.73 -13.33 2.19
N ARG A 93 2.86 -12.79 1.70
CA ARG A 93 4.20 -13.02 2.20
C ARG A 93 5.02 -11.77 1.90
N THR A 94 5.39 -11.02 2.92
CA THR A 94 6.20 -9.80 2.76
C THR A 94 7.64 -10.12 2.33
N GLY A 95 8.22 -9.20 1.59
CA GLY A 95 9.66 -9.11 1.33
C GLY A 95 10.41 -8.46 2.48
N SER A 96 11.66 -8.06 2.26
CA SER A 96 12.46 -7.41 3.30
C SER A 96 11.93 -6.02 3.66
N PHE A 97 11.44 -5.28 2.66
CA PHE A 97 11.08 -3.87 2.80
C PHE A 97 9.84 -3.61 3.66
N LEU A 98 8.71 -4.25 3.38
CA LEU A 98 7.49 -4.07 4.18
C LEU A 98 7.62 -4.74 5.55
N SER A 99 8.39 -5.83 5.66
CA SER A 99 8.66 -6.47 6.94
C SER A 99 9.42 -5.54 7.89
N GLU A 100 10.47 -4.88 7.39
CA GLU A 100 11.21 -3.87 8.14
C GLU A 100 10.30 -2.68 8.50
N THR A 101 9.55 -2.17 7.53
CA THR A 101 8.62 -1.03 7.72
C THR A 101 7.58 -1.30 8.80
N ALA A 102 7.08 -2.53 8.87
CA ALA A 102 6.10 -2.99 9.85
C ALA A 102 6.71 -3.52 11.16
N GLY A 103 8.03 -3.74 11.23
CA GLY A 103 8.67 -4.35 12.40
C GLY A 103 8.24 -5.80 12.65
N ILE A 104 8.06 -6.58 11.58
CA ILE A 104 7.67 -8.00 11.63
C ILE A 104 8.71 -8.90 10.95
N SER A 105 8.58 -10.22 11.10
CA SER A 105 9.50 -11.16 10.43
C SER A 105 9.27 -11.19 8.92
N ILE A 106 10.34 -11.38 8.15
CA ILE A 106 10.24 -11.55 6.70
C ILE A 106 9.32 -12.72 6.35
N GLY A 107 8.32 -12.44 5.51
CA GLY A 107 7.34 -13.40 5.04
C GLY A 107 6.09 -13.52 5.91
N GLU A 108 5.96 -12.75 6.98
CA GLU A 108 4.67 -12.60 7.67
C GLU A 108 3.64 -11.93 6.74
N PRO A 109 2.36 -12.35 6.75
CA PRO A 109 1.33 -11.70 5.95
C PRO A 109 1.00 -10.29 6.46
N LEU A 110 0.58 -9.42 5.54
CA LEU A 110 0.06 -8.09 5.86
C LEU A 110 -1.27 -7.80 5.14
N ALA A 111 -2.16 -7.10 5.82
CA ALA A 111 -3.19 -6.29 5.20
C ALA A 111 -2.70 -4.84 5.15
N TYR A 112 -2.52 -4.31 3.96
CA TYR A 112 -2.13 -2.93 3.68
C TYR A 112 -3.38 -2.14 3.33
N LEU A 113 -3.82 -1.31 4.27
CA LEU A 113 -5.13 -0.66 4.26
C LEU A 113 -4.96 0.86 4.23
N ILE A 114 -5.40 1.51 3.15
CA ILE A 114 -5.30 2.95 2.94
C ILE A 114 -6.62 3.49 2.40
N ALA A 115 -7.04 4.64 2.90
CA ALA A 115 -8.24 5.35 2.43
C ALA A 115 -8.13 6.85 2.78
N PRO A 116 -9.08 7.70 2.34
CA PRO A 116 -9.10 9.09 2.77
C PRO A 116 -9.26 9.22 4.30
N PRO A 117 -8.98 10.40 4.88
CA PRO A 117 -8.67 10.52 6.31
C PRO A 117 -9.69 9.95 7.30
N LEU A 118 -10.99 10.16 7.07
CA LEU A 118 -12.05 9.71 7.98
C LEU A 118 -12.29 8.21 7.80
N GLU A 119 -12.39 7.80 6.55
CA GLU A 119 -12.61 6.46 6.06
C GLU A 119 -11.52 5.52 6.57
N ALA A 120 -10.27 5.94 6.51
CA ALA A 120 -9.13 5.17 6.99
C ALA A 120 -9.21 4.88 8.49
N VAL A 121 -9.46 5.90 9.31
CA VAL A 121 -9.52 5.73 10.77
C VAL A 121 -10.69 4.83 11.17
N TYR A 122 -11.86 5.02 10.54
CA TYR A 122 -13.02 4.17 10.78
C TYR A 122 -12.83 2.73 10.28
N GLY A 123 -12.29 2.58 9.07
CA GLY A 123 -12.04 1.29 8.45
C GLY A 123 -11.02 0.46 9.24
N ILE A 124 -9.95 1.07 9.76
CA ILE A 124 -8.95 0.36 10.58
C ILE A 124 -9.59 -0.19 11.86
N ASP A 125 -10.45 0.59 12.53
CA ASP A 125 -11.19 0.11 13.71
C ASP A 125 -12.11 -1.08 13.36
N ALA A 126 -12.82 -1.01 12.24
CA ALA A 126 -13.65 -2.11 11.76
C ALA A 126 -12.82 -3.37 11.43
N ALA A 127 -11.68 -3.21 10.75
CA ALA A 127 -10.77 -4.28 10.38
C ALA A 127 -10.20 -5.00 11.60
N LEU A 128 -9.75 -4.24 12.62
CA LEU A 128 -9.23 -4.78 13.88
C LEU A 128 -10.28 -5.57 14.68
N LYS A 129 -11.57 -5.23 14.55
CA LYS A 129 -12.67 -5.93 15.23
C LYS A 129 -13.14 -7.18 14.47
N ALA A 130 -12.92 -7.22 13.15
CA ALA A 130 -13.44 -8.27 12.29
C ALA A 130 -12.56 -9.53 12.25
N ALA A 131 -11.27 -9.41 12.54
CA ALA A 131 -10.32 -10.52 12.41
C ALA A 131 -9.25 -10.51 13.51
N ASP A 132 -8.61 -11.66 13.73
CA ASP A 132 -7.47 -11.80 14.63
C ASP A 132 -6.20 -11.24 13.98
N VAL A 133 -6.11 -9.91 14.00
CA VAL A 133 -4.99 -9.13 13.45
C VAL A 133 -4.53 -8.10 14.46
N ARG A 134 -3.26 -7.68 14.36
CA ARG A 134 -2.69 -6.60 15.14
C ARG A 134 -2.21 -5.46 14.24
N LEU A 135 -2.42 -4.22 14.66
CA LEU A 135 -1.88 -3.03 14.00
C LEU A 135 -0.38 -2.95 14.28
N VAL A 136 0.42 -3.06 13.22
CA VAL A 136 1.91 -3.02 13.30
C VAL A 136 2.48 -1.70 12.79
N LYS A 137 1.76 -1.01 11.91
CA LYS A 137 2.10 0.34 11.48
C LYS A 137 0.83 1.17 11.34
N PHE A 138 0.79 2.34 11.96
CA PHE A 138 -0.27 3.30 11.77
C PHE A 138 0.22 4.46 10.90
N PHE A 139 -0.54 4.77 9.85
CA PHE A 139 -0.34 5.93 8.99
C PHE A 139 -1.41 6.96 9.34
N GLY A 140 -1.15 7.74 10.40
CA GLY A 140 -2.07 8.79 10.84
C GLY A 140 -2.23 9.87 9.76
N PRO A 141 -3.46 10.28 9.41
CA PRO A 141 -3.67 11.27 8.36
C PRO A 141 -3.24 12.69 8.81
N PRO A 142 -2.74 13.52 7.88
CA PRO A 142 -2.49 13.22 6.48
C PRO A 142 -1.09 12.60 6.25
N SER A 143 -1.01 11.58 5.38
CA SER A 143 0.21 11.27 4.62
C SER A 143 0.54 12.42 3.67
N GLU A 144 1.72 12.38 3.03
CA GLU A 144 2.06 13.35 1.98
C GLU A 144 0.99 13.45 0.87
N THR A 145 0.29 12.34 0.56
CA THR A 145 -0.78 12.28 -0.45
C THR A 145 -2.18 12.64 0.07
N ASN A 146 -2.31 13.06 1.34
CA ASN A 146 -3.58 13.34 2.06
C ASN A 146 -4.46 12.11 2.34
N PHE A 147 -3.85 10.94 2.46
CA PHE A 147 -4.52 9.70 2.89
C PHE A 147 -4.16 9.35 4.34
N GLY A 148 -4.69 8.23 4.83
CA GLY A 148 -4.26 7.59 6.07
C GLY A 148 -4.54 6.08 6.02
N GLY A 149 -4.20 5.36 7.09
CA GLY A 149 -4.49 3.94 7.22
C GLY A 149 -3.48 3.18 8.08
N GLY A 150 -3.12 1.96 7.67
CA GLY A 150 -2.16 1.16 8.42
C GLY A 150 -1.82 -0.19 7.80
N LEU A 151 -0.83 -0.84 8.42
CA LEU A 151 -0.45 -2.23 8.17
C LEU A 151 -0.93 -3.07 9.34
N LEU A 152 -1.73 -4.10 9.03
CA LEU A 152 -2.18 -5.10 10.00
C LEU A 152 -1.52 -6.45 9.68
N THR A 153 -1.10 -7.20 10.70
CA THR A 153 -0.55 -8.55 10.52
C THR A 153 -1.33 -9.58 11.32
N GLY A 154 -1.30 -10.82 10.86
CA GLY A 154 -1.99 -11.99 11.42
C GLY A 154 -1.79 -13.19 10.50
N SER A 155 -2.67 -14.18 10.58
CA SER A 155 -2.71 -15.22 9.54
C SER A 155 -3.14 -14.62 8.19
N GLN A 156 -2.76 -15.24 7.07
CA GLN A 156 -3.15 -14.75 5.75
C GLN A 156 -4.68 -14.61 5.60
N SER A 157 -5.44 -15.56 6.17
CA SER A 157 -6.91 -15.48 6.19
C SER A 157 -7.44 -14.38 7.09
N ALA A 158 -6.77 -14.09 8.22
CA ALA A 158 -7.15 -12.97 9.09
C ALA A 158 -6.86 -11.63 8.40
N CYS A 159 -5.72 -11.48 7.71
CA CYS A 159 -5.42 -10.30 6.91
C CYS A 159 -6.45 -10.08 5.79
N ARG A 160 -6.89 -11.16 5.10
CA ARG A 160 -7.99 -11.07 4.12
C ARG A 160 -9.29 -10.60 4.75
N ALA A 161 -9.72 -11.23 5.85
CA ALA A 161 -10.95 -10.83 6.56
C ALA A 161 -10.90 -9.38 7.06
N ALA A 162 -9.73 -8.91 7.51
CA ALA A 162 -9.51 -7.53 7.90
C ALA A 162 -9.63 -6.55 6.71
N ALA A 163 -9.06 -6.92 5.55
CA ALA A 163 -9.15 -6.11 4.33
C ALA A 163 -10.58 -6.04 3.79
N ASP A 164 -11.31 -7.16 3.79
CA ASP A 164 -12.72 -7.20 3.38
C ASP A 164 -13.57 -6.32 4.29
N ALA A 165 -13.39 -6.42 5.62
CA ALA A 165 -14.11 -5.59 6.58
C ALA A 165 -13.76 -4.10 6.50
N PHE A 166 -12.50 -3.76 6.20
CA PHE A 166 -12.06 -2.39 5.93
C PHE A 166 -12.83 -1.80 4.75
N LYS A 167 -12.91 -2.55 3.65
CA LYS A 167 -13.62 -2.15 2.43
C LYS A 167 -15.11 -1.98 2.69
N ASP A 168 -15.76 -2.98 3.29
CA ASP A 168 -17.21 -2.96 3.58
C ASP A 168 -17.58 -1.75 4.46
N ALA A 169 -16.77 -1.46 5.47
CA ALA A 169 -16.98 -0.32 6.37
C ALA A 169 -16.95 1.02 5.64
N ILE A 170 -16.01 1.18 4.69
CA ILE A 170 -15.86 2.41 3.92
C ILE A 170 -16.95 2.53 2.85
N GLU A 171 -17.33 1.43 2.19
CA GLU A 171 -18.46 1.42 1.26
C GLU A 171 -19.77 1.86 1.94
N GLU A 172 -20.00 1.43 3.19
CA GLU A 172 -21.17 1.87 3.96
C GLU A 172 -21.11 3.35 4.33
N ILE A 173 -19.93 3.88 4.70
CA ILE A 173 -19.75 5.32 4.93
C ILE A 173 -19.99 6.11 3.65
N ALA A 174 -19.43 5.66 2.52
CA ALA A 174 -19.56 6.34 1.24
C ALA A 174 -21.02 6.47 0.79
N LYS A 175 -21.87 5.49 1.11
CA LYS A 175 -23.32 5.54 0.85
C LYS A 175 -24.05 6.54 1.76
N ARG A 176 -23.52 6.84 2.96
CA ARG A 176 -24.18 7.68 3.99
C ARG A 176 -23.16 8.52 4.78
N PRO A 177 -22.51 9.51 4.15
CA PRO A 177 -21.38 10.23 4.75
C PRO A 177 -21.78 11.18 5.89
N VAL A 178 -23.07 11.48 6.05
CA VAL A 178 -23.58 12.34 7.13
C VAL A 178 -24.62 11.54 7.94
N ARG A 179 -24.34 11.36 9.23
CA ARG A 179 -25.32 11.00 10.24
C ARG A 179 -25.37 12.08 11.31
#